data_AF-A0A3B4WB32-F1
#
_entry.id   AF-A0A3B4WB32-F1
#
_cell.length_a   1.000
_cell.length_b   1.000
_cell.length_c   1.000
_cell.angle_alpha   90.00
_cell.angle_beta   90.00
_cell.angle_gamma   90.00
#
_symmetry.space_group_name_H-M   'P 1'
#
loop_
_entity.id
_entity.type
_entity.pdbx_description
1 polymer ?
#
loop_
_entity_poly.entity_id
_entity_poly.type
_entity_poly.pdbx_seq_one_letter_code
_entity_poly.pdbx_strand_id
1 'polypeptide(L)'
;MNIVELNVGDIWWDVCERVRKMQRFFYWCLGWGGWVRLFEGMKAYRGDDNRLRLFRPMLNMNRMANSSKRACLPAFDQSELLECIRRLVEIDEEWVPHSNSASLYIRPTFISTEPSLGVKKPSSALLYVILSQAGSYFNNEAEALSLWADPKYTRAWKGGTGDCKMGGNYGCALFAQYEAVDYGCQQVLWLYGEDHQITEAGTMNIFLHWINEDGGDGRWGCIIVFILAMQLLVIEHVLNEKHLFEHFTNVTS
;
A
#
# COMPACT_ATOMS: atom_id res chain seq x y z
N MET A 1 7.63 -0.10 -17.68
CA MET A 1 6.76 -0.84 -16.74
C MET A 1 7.07 -2.31 -16.91
N ASN A 2 7.97 -2.83 -16.08
CA ASN A 2 8.27 -4.26 -16.07
C ASN A 2 7.22 -4.97 -15.22
N ILE A 3 6.78 -6.12 -15.71
CA ILE A 3 5.77 -6.97 -15.09
C ILE A 3 6.38 -8.36 -14.99
N VAL A 4 6.47 -8.88 -13.78
CA VAL A 4 6.77 -10.29 -13.53
C VAL A 4 5.46 -11.00 -13.27
N GLU A 5 5.11 -12.02 -14.04
CA GLU A 5 3.90 -12.83 -13.85
C GLU A 5 4.24 -14.10 -13.06
N LEU A 6 3.51 -14.37 -11.98
CA LEU A 6 3.58 -15.60 -11.21
C LEU A 6 2.21 -16.29 -11.28
N ASN A 7 2.15 -17.40 -12.03
CA ASN A 7 0.95 -18.24 -12.10
C ASN A 7 0.94 -19.19 -10.91
N VAL A 8 -0.12 -19.13 -10.10
CA VAL A 8 -0.26 -20.03 -8.96
C VAL A 8 -1.07 -21.26 -9.38
N GLY A 9 -0.37 -22.30 -9.86
CA GLY A 9 -0.85 -23.66 -10.11
C GLY A 9 0.00 -24.71 -9.38
N ASP A 10 -0.28 -26.01 -9.55
CA ASP A 10 0.23 -27.15 -8.75
C ASP A 10 1.77 -27.32 -8.65
N ILE A 11 2.54 -26.47 -9.31
CA ILE A 11 4.01 -26.47 -9.25
C ILE A 11 4.42 -24.99 -9.25
N TRP A 12 4.88 -24.49 -8.10
CA TRP A 12 5.66 -23.25 -8.08
C TRP A 12 6.96 -23.49 -8.86
N TRP A 13 7.48 -22.45 -9.50
CA TRP A 13 8.68 -22.37 -10.37
C TRP A 13 8.41 -22.28 -11.88
N ASP A 14 8.09 -21.06 -12.30
CA ASP A 14 8.74 -20.43 -13.46
C ASP A 14 8.70 -18.92 -13.21
N VAL A 15 9.81 -18.33 -12.76
CA VAL A 15 10.00 -16.87 -12.83
C VAL A 15 10.14 -16.56 -14.31
N CYS A 16 9.00 -16.40 -14.98
CA CYS A 16 9.00 -15.98 -16.36
C CYS A 16 9.39 -14.50 -16.38
N GLU A 17 10.68 -14.23 -16.61
CA GLU A 17 11.15 -12.96 -17.19
C GLU A 17 10.52 -12.79 -18.57
N ARG A 18 9.22 -12.51 -18.61
CA ARG A 18 8.54 -12.08 -19.82
C ARG A 18 8.14 -10.64 -19.61
N VAL A 19 9.00 -9.75 -20.10
CA VAL A 19 8.61 -8.38 -20.48
C VAL A 19 7.55 -8.50 -21.58
N ARG A 20 6.31 -8.82 -21.22
CA ARG A 20 5.20 -8.81 -22.17
C ARG A 20 4.82 -7.36 -22.37
N LYS A 21 4.84 -6.92 -23.63
CA LYS A 21 4.20 -5.66 -24.04
C LYS A 21 2.76 -5.66 -23.51
N MET A 22 2.42 -4.60 -22.79
CA MET A 22 1.21 -4.26 -22.02
C MET A 22 -0.16 -4.60 -22.66
N GLN A 23 -0.21 -4.93 -23.96
CA GLN A 23 -1.45 -5.09 -24.74
C GLN A 23 -2.28 -6.34 -24.40
N ARG A 24 -1.68 -7.46 -23.95
CA ARG A 24 -2.46 -8.66 -23.56
C ARG A 24 -2.97 -8.64 -22.11
N PHE A 25 -2.35 -7.83 -21.25
CA PHE A 25 -2.68 -7.71 -19.82
C PHE A 25 -4.06 -7.04 -19.61
N PHE A 26 -4.42 -6.10 -20.49
CA PHE A 26 -5.65 -5.31 -20.38
C PHE A 26 -6.94 -6.13 -20.53
N TYR A 27 -6.93 -7.20 -21.34
CA TYR A 27 -8.09 -8.06 -21.52
C TYR A 27 -8.37 -8.96 -20.30
N TRP A 28 -7.36 -9.24 -19.47
CA TRP A 28 -7.50 -10.09 -18.28
C TRP A 28 -8.07 -9.35 -17.07
N CYS A 29 -7.67 -8.09 -16.84
CA CYS A 29 -8.19 -7.28 -15.74
C CYS A 29 -9.69 -6.95 -15.87
N LEU A 30 -10.23 -7.01 -17.09
CA LEU A 30 -11.64 -6.74 -17.43
C LEU A 30 -12.46 -8.02 -17.66
N GLY A 31 -11.80 -9.18 -17.75
CA GLY A 31 -12.44 -10.47 -17.99
C GLY A 31 -12.77 -11.20 -16.70
N TRP A 32 -14.05 -11.24 -16.35
CA TRP A 32 -14.76 -12.28 -15.56
C TRP A 32 -14.31 -12.57 -14.10
N GLY A 33 -13.02 -12.46 -13.73
CA GLY A 33 -12.45 -12.78 -12.39
C GLY A 33 -11.91 -11.59 -11.57
N GLY A 34 -11.98 -10.36 -12.09
CA GLY A 34 -11.38 -9.16 -11.49
C GLY A 34 -12.00 -8.66 -10.16
N TRP A 35 -12.98 -9.36 -9.59
CA TRP A 35 -13.66 -8.94 -8.35
C TRP A 35 -12.76 -9.04 -7.11
N VAL A 36 -11.91 -10.06 -7.07
CA VAL A 36 -11.00 -10.33 -5.94
C VAL A 36 -9.60 -9.86 -6.31
N ARG A 37 -9.21 -8.71 -5.77
CA ARG A 37 -7.89 -8.12 -5.97
C ARG A 37 -7.37 -7.47 -4.70
N LEU A 38 -6.08 -7.65 -4.47
CA LEU A 38 -5.32 -6.95 -3.43
C LEU A 38 -4.01 -6.44 -4.02
N PHE A 39 -3.40 -5.50 -3.31
CA PHE A 39 -2.14 -4.92 -3.73
C PHE A 39 -1.31 -4.49 -2.53
N GLU A 40 -0.03 -4.23 -2.78
CA GLU A 40 0.88 -3.63 -1.83
C GLU A 40 1.52 -2.36 -2.38
N GLY A 41 2.17 -1.62 -1.50
CA GLY A 41 2.89 -0.41 -1.87
C GLY A 41 4.12 -0.24 -1.01
N MET A 42 5.29 -0.28 -1.64
CA MET A 42 6.57 0.03 -1.01
C MET A 42 7.44 0.85 -1.95
N LYS A 43 8.56 1.34 -1.44
CA LYS A 43 9.48 2.18 -2.19
C LYS A 43 10.90 1.64 -2.05
N ALA A 44 11.64 1.70 -3.15
CA ALA A 44 13.10 1.63 -3.14
C ALA A 44 13.68 3.05 -3.21
N TYR A 45 14.75 3.24 -2.45
CA TYR A 45 15.48 4.50 -2.35
C TYR A 45 16.94 4.26 -2.68
N ARG A 46 17.56 5.24 -3.32
CA ARG A 46 19.01 5.31 -3.53
C ARG A 46 19.59 6.18 -2.42
N GLY A 47 20.46 5.60 -1.60
CA GLY A 47 21.17 6.36 -0.56
C GLY A 47 22.31 7.20 -1.15
N ASP A 48 22.86 8.11 -0.33
CA ASP A 48 24.02 8.93 -0.71
C ASP A 48 25.27 8.07 -0.99
N ASP A 49 25.32 6.86 -0.44
CA ASP A 49 26.35 5.83 -0.73
C ASP A 49 26.07 5.04 -2.02
N ASN A 50 25.10 5.50 -2.81
CA ASN A 50 24.60 4.89 -4.04
C ASN A 50 23.97 3.49 -3.85
N ARG A 51 23.81 3.01 -2.61
CA ARG A 51 23.17 1.70 -2.35
C ARG A 51 21.66 1.81 -2.38
N LEU A 52 21.04 0.80 -2.97
CA LEU A 52 19.59 0.68 -3.05
C LEU A 52 19.05 0.03 -1.78
N ARG A 53 17.95 0.59 -1.24
CA ARG A 53 17.32 0.13 0.00
C ARG A 53 15.81 0.09 -0.09
N LEU A 54 15.22 -0.94 0.51
CA LEU A 54 13.78 -1.06 0.75
C LEU A 54 13.47 -0.70 2.20
N PHE A 55 12.41 0.06 2.43
CA PHE A 55 11.98 0.40 3.80
C PHE A 55 11.01 -0.66 4.33
N ARG A 56 11.47 -1.44 5.33
CA ARG A 56 10.69 -2.46 6.06
C ARG A 56 9.86 -3.40 5.17
N PRO A 57 10.43 -3.97 4.09
CA PRO A 57 9.64 -4.69 3.08
C PRO A 57 8.92 -5.93 3.63
N MET A 58 9.46 -6.58 4.66
CA MET A 58 8.79 -7.73 5.31
C MET A 58 7.45 -7.35 5.96
N LEU A 59 7.25 -6.10 6.39
CA LEU A 59 5.94 -5.68 6.89
C LEU A 59 4.91 -5.59 5.76
N ASN A 60 5.33 -5.20 4.56
CA ASN A 60 4.49 -5.25 3.38
C ASN A 60 4.16 -6.69 3.01
N MET A 61 5.13 -7.62 3.07
CA MET A 61 4.88 -9.05 2.81
C MET A 61 3.87 -9.65 3.79
N ASN A 62 4.03 -9.36 5.10
CA ASN A 62 3.10 -9.82 6.12
C ASN A 62 1.67 -9.29 5.87
N ARG A 63 1.54 -8.00 5.52
CA ARG A 63 0.25 -7.40 5.21
C ARG A 63 -0.37 -7.95 3.92
N MET A 64 0.44 -8.24 2.91
CA MET A 64 -0.01 -8.88 1.68
C MET A 64 -0.51 -10.30 1.93
N ALA A 65 0.19 -11.08 2.75
CA ALA A 65 -0.22 -12.42 3.15
C ALA A 65 -1.55 -12.40 3.93
N ASN A 66 -1.71 -11.47 4.87
CA ASN A 66 -2.98 -11.28 5.60
C ASN A 66 -4.13 -10.89 4.66
N SER A 67 -3.90 -9.97 3.74
CA SER A 67 -4.88 -9.58 2.72
C SER A 67 -5.23 -10.76 1.79
N SER A 68 -4.24 -11.59 1.43
CA SER A 68 -4.42 -12.78 0.59
C SER A 68 -5.31 -13.81 1.27
N LYS A 69 -5.05 -14.06 2.56
CA LYS A 69 -5.89 -14.92 3.40
C LYS A 69 -7.33 -14.43 3.46
N ARG A 70 -7.55 -13.12 3.70
CA ARG A 70 -8.90 -12.51 3.71
C ARG A 70 -9.61 -12.65 2.35
N ALA A 71 -8.86 -12.50 1.27
CA ALA A 71 -9.35 -12.61 -0.10
C ALA A 71 -9.54 -14.06 -0.58
N CYS A 72 -9.19 -15.06 0.25
CA CYS A 72 -9.17 -16.48 -0.12
C CYS A 72 -8.27 -16.79 -1.33
N LEU A 73 -7.29 -15.94 -1.62
CA LEU A 73 -6.27 -16.19 -2.63
C LEU A 73 -5.23 -17.22 -2.10
N PRO A 74 -4.48 -17.87 -3.00
CA PRO A 74 -3.44 -18.80 -2.59
C PRO A 74 -2.40 -18.18 -1.65
N ALA A 75 -1.87 -18.99 -0.73
CA ALA A 75 -0.71 -18.60 0.06
C ALA A 75 0.55 -18.59 -0.83
N PHE A 76 1.53 -17.79 -0.44
CA PHE A 76 2.85 -17.71 -1.08
C PHE A 76 3.91 -17.55 0.00
N ASP A 77 5.15 -17.92 -0.32
CA ASP A 77 6.28 -17.69 0.57
C ASP A 77 6.68 -16.21 0.52
N GLN A 78 6.65 -15.56 1.69
CA GLN A 78 6.91 -14.14 1.82
C GLN A 78 8.37 -13.76 1.52
N SER A 79 9.32 -14.61 1.93
CA SER A 79 10.75 -14.41 1.68
C SER A 79 11.07 -14.58 0.20
N GLU A 80 10.50 -15.59 -0.46
CA GLU A 80 10.72 -15.82 -1.89
C GLU A 80 10.15 -14.69 -2.75
N LEU A 81 8.94 -14.21 -2.43
CA LEU A 81 8.38 -13.04 -3.13
C LEU A 81 9.24 -11.79 -2.91
N LEU A 82 9.76 -11.58 -1.71
CA LEU A 82 10.65 -10.48 -1.43
C LEU A 82 11.96 -10.59 -2.23
N GLU A 83 12.55 -11.78 -2.32
CA GLU A 83 13.76 -12.00 -3.14
C GLU A 83 13.47 -11.74 -4.62
N CYS A 84 12.31 -12.17 -5.13
CA CYS A 84 11.88 -11.84 -6.49
C CYS A 84 11.76 -10.32 -6.72
N ILE A 85 11.19 -9.58 -5.75
CA ILE A 85 11.10 -8.11 -5.80
C ILE A 85 12.50 -7.49 -5.76
N ARG A 86 13.40 -8.00 -4.89
CA ARG A 86 14.78 -7.51 -4.77
C ARG A 86 15.52 -7.65 -6.10
N ARG A 87 15.44 -8.83 -6.73
CA ARG A 87 16.02 -9.11 -8.06
C ARG A 87 15.43 -8.21 -9.15
N LEU A 88 14.11 -8.00 -9.14
CA LEU A 88 13.46 -7.11 -10.10
C LEU A 88 13.97 -5.66 -9.97
N VAL A 89 14.14 -5.17 -8.74
CA VAL A 89 14.72 -3.83 -8.49
C VAL A 89 16.20 -3.77 -8.88
N GLU A 90 16.95 -4.84 -8.68
CA GLU A 90 18.35 -4.97 -9.11
C GLU A 90 18.50 -4.89 -10.64
N ILE A 91 17.62 -5.57 -11.39
CA ILE A 91 17.58 -5.49 -12.87
C ILE A 91 17.24 -4.07 -13.35
N ASP A 92 16.30 -3.41 -12.68
CA ASP A 92 15.84 -2.05 -13.02
C ASP A 92 16.51 -0.96 -12.17
N GLU A 93 17.74 -1.18 -11.69
CA GLU A 93 18.38 -0.26 -10.74
C GLU A 93 18.49 1.18 -11.29
N GLU A 94 18.74 1.33 -12.58
CA GLU A 94 18.82 2.62 -13.28
C GLU A 94 17.51 3.41 -13.25
N TRP A 95 16.37 2.74 -13.05
CA TRP A 95 15.08 3.41 -12.86
C TRP A 95 14.94 4.01 -11.46
N VAL A 96 15.76 3.62 -10.49
CA VAL A 96 15.74 4.23 -9.16
C VAL A 96 16.34 5.63 -9.23
N PRO A 97 15.55 6.69 -8.97
CA PRO A 97 16.01 8.06 -9.17
C PRO A 97 17.30 8.41 -8.42
N HIS A 98 18.20 9.14 -9.09
CA HIS A 98 19.36 9.80 -8.47
C HIS A 98 18.94 11.13 -7.82
N SER A 99 17.94 11.08 -6.95
CA SER A 99 17.43 12.26 -6.25
C SER A 99 16.97 11.90 -4.85
N ASN A 100 17.29 12.76 -3.89
CA ASN A 100 16.89 12.61 -2.50
C ASN A 100 15.39 12.90 -2.28
N SER A 101 14.71 13.47 -3.28
CA SER A 101 13.28 13.79 -3.25
C SER A 101 12.40 12.85 -4.06
N ALA A 102 12.98 11.80 -4.66
CA ALA A 102 12.25 10.85 -5.50
C ALA A 102 12.55 9.40 -5.09
N SER A 103 11.71 8.48 -5.54
CA SER A 103 11.81 7.07 -5.19
C SER A 103 11.30 6.19 -6.32
N LEU A 104 11.69 4.91 -6.32
CA LEU A 104 11.06 3.91 -7.17
C LEU A 104 9.93 3.26 -6.38
N TYR A 105 8.69 3.48 -6.81
CA TYR A 105 7.52 2.87 -6.23
C TYR A 105 7.30 1.45 -6.78
N ILE A 106 7.10 0.50 -5.87
CA ILE A 106 6.94 -0.92 -6.14
C ILE A 106 5.50 -1.32 -5.78
N ARG A 107 4.80 -1.90 -6.75
CA ARG A 107 3.38 -2.28 -6.67
C ARG A 107 3.19 -3.78 -6.90
N PRO A 108 3.41 -4.63 -5.88
CA PRO A 108 2.94 -6.01 -5.92
C PRO A 108 1.42 -6.01 -5.97
N THR A 109 0.85 -6.86 -6.82
CA THR A 109 -0.59 -6.97 -7.02
C THR A 109 -0.95 -8.44 -7.17
N PHE A 110 -2.05 -8.86 -6.56
CA PHE A 110 -2.51 -10.24 -6.61
C PHE A 110 -3.99 -10.26 -6.95
N ILE A 111 -4.33 -10.94 -8.04
CA ILE A 111 -5.67 -10.96 -8.61
C ILE A 111 -6.16 -12.39 -8.81
N SER A 112 -7.45 -12.62 -8.59
CA SER A 112 -8.10 -13.82 -9.08
C SER A 112 -8.13 -13.82 -10.61
N THR A 113 -7.87 -14.97 -11.21
CA THR A 113 -8.02 -15.21 -12.65
C THR A 113 -9.03 -16.31 -12.93
N GLU A 114 -9.92 -16.56 -11.97
CA GLU A 114 -10.96 -17.57 -12.05
C GLU A 114 -11.84 -17.34 -13.31
N PRO A 115 -11.96 -18.33 -14.20
CA PRO A 115 -12.74 -18.18 -15.44
C PRO A 115 -14.26 -18.30 -15.23
N SER A 116 -14.70 -18.77 -14.06
CA SER A 116 -16.12 -18.96 -13.76
C SER A 116 -16.77 -17.75 -13.09
N LEU A 117 -18.07 -17.56 -13.36
CA LEU A 117 -18.90 -16.48 -12.78
C LEU A 117 -19.36 -16.75 -11.33
N GLY A 118 -19.13 -17.96 -10.82
CA GLY A 118 -19.58 -18.34 -9.49
C GLY A 118 -18.81 -17.62 -8.40
N VAL A 119 -19.51 -17.17 -7.35
CA VAL A 119 -18.86 -16.63 -6.15
C VAL A 119 -18.32 -17.79 -5.32
N LYS A 120 -17.06 -18.15 -5.57
CA LYS A 120 -16.34 -19.23 -4.88
C LYS A 120 -14.89 -18.85 -4.65
N LYS A 121 -14.18 -19.65 -3.85
CA LYS A 121 -12.72 -19.56 -3.74
C LYS A 121 -12.10 -19.69 -5.14
N PRO A 122 -11.21 -18.78 -5.56
CA PRO A 122 -10.54 -18.88 -6.85
C PRO A 122 -9.69 -20.15 -6.94
N SER A 123 -9.77 -20.85 -8.07
CA SER A 123 -8.88 -21.96 -8.42
C SER A 123 -7.63 -21.51 -9.18
N SER A 124 -7.62 -20.27 -9.69
CA SER A 124 -6.48 -19.67 -10.38
C SER A 124 -6.30 -18.22 -9.97
N ALA A 125 -5.04 -17.80 -9.89
CA ALA A 125 -4.68 -16.44 -9.52
C ALA A 125 -3.36 -16.02 -10.20
N LEU A 126 -3.19 -14.71 -10.36
CA LEU A 126 -1.99 -14.09 -10.92
C LEU A 126 -1.42 -13.09 -9.92
N LEU A 127 -0.18 -13.34 -9.49
CA LEU A 127 0.60 -12.39 -8.72
C LEU A 127 1.59 -11.70 -9.66
N TYR A 128 1.67 -10.38 -9.59
CA TYR A 128 2.60 -9.61 -10.41
C TYR A 128 3.12 -8.36 -9.71
N VAL A 129 4.29 -7.87 -10.15
CA VAL A 129 4.93 -6.68 -9.59
C VAL A 129 5.18 -5.66 -10.68
N ILE A 130 4.85 -4.40 -10.39
CA ILE A 130 5.11 -3.25 -11.26
C ILE A 130 6.05 -2.28 -10.55
N LEU A 131 6.97 -1.71 -11.31
CA LEU A 131 7.81 -0.58 -10.90
C LEU A 131 7.38 0.72 -11.59
N SER A 132 7.40 1.83 -10.85
CA SER A 132 7.15 3.19 -11.37
C SER A 132 7.97 4.21 -10.60
N GLN A 133 8.59 5.15 -11.29
CA GLN A 133 9.20 6.31 -10.62
C GLN A 133 8.10 7.15 -9.97
N ALA A 134 8.37 7.61 -8.75
CA ALA A 134 7.51 8.51 -7.99
C ALA A 134 8.34 9.73 -7.55
N GLY A 135 7.97 10.90 -8.05
CA GLY A 135 8.57 12.18 -7.67
C GLY A 135 8.14 12.62 -6.26
N SER A 136 8.55 13.84 -5.89
CA SER A 136 8.11 14.44 -4.64
C SER A 136 6.60 14.66 -4.66
N TYR A 137 5.92 14.27 -3.58
CA TYR A 137 4.49 14.53 -3.39
C TYR A 137 4.24 15.96 -2.92
N PHE A 138 5.22 16.59 -2.28
CA PHE A 138 5.16 17.95 -1.79
C PHE A 138 6.28 18.75 -2.47
N ASN A 139 5.92 19.79 -3.21
CA ASN A 139 6.90 20.79 -3.61
C ASN A 139 7.37 21.51 -2.34
N ASN A 140 8.53 22.18 -2.36
CA ASN A 140 9.26 22.71 -1.18
C ASN A 140 8.48 23.71 -0.29
N GLU A 141 7.20 23.94 -0.52
CA GLU A 141 6.27 24.66 0.33
C GLU A 141 5.31 23.62 0.92
N ALA A 142 5.40 23.38 2.23
CA ALA A 142 4.51 22.45 2.93
C ALA A 142 3.11 23.05 3.00
N GLU A 143 2.38 23.00 1.88
CA GLU A 143 0.96 23.34 1.85
C GLU A 143 0.19 22.30 2.66
N ALA A 144 -0.47 22.76 3.72
CA ALA A 144 -1.38 21.93 4.48
C ALA A 144 -2.51 21.43 3.57
N LEU A 145 -2.87 20.15 3.69
CA LEU A 145 -4.01 19.58 2.99
C LEU A 145 -5.29 19.98 3.74
N SER A 146 -6.31 20.45 3.01
CA SER A 146 -7.65 20.61 3.58
C SER A 146 -8.45 19.31 3.44
N LEU A 147 -9.24 19.00 4.47
CA LEU A 147 -9.97 17.75 4.61
C LEU A 147 -11.48 18.00 4.66
N TRP A 148 -12.24 17.20 3.93
CA TRP A 148 -13.71 17.21 3.94
C TRP A 148 -14.26 16.07 4.79
N ALA A 149 -15.02 16.40 5.82
CA ALA A 149 -15.58 15.45 6.78
C ALA A 149 -17.11 15.39 6.64
N ASP A 150 -17.61 14.34 5.99
CA ASP A 150 -19.05 14.10 5.84
C ASP A 150 -19.39 12.67 6.33
N PRO A 151 -20.20 12.52 7.41
CA PRO A 151 -20.57 11.21 7.95
C PRO A 151 -21.46 10.39 7.00
N LYS A 152 -21.97 10.98 5.91
CA LYS A 152 -22.70 10.27 4.84
C LYS A 152 -21.93 9.07 4.29
N TYR A 153 -20.60 9.13 4.28
CA TYR A 153 -19.76 8.05 3.76
C TYR A 153 -18.96 7.36 4.86
N THR A 154 -18.97 6.04 4.80
CA THR A 154 -18.15 5.19 5.67
C THR A 154 -17.16 4.40 4.84
N ARG A 155 -15.86 4.60 5.11
CA ARG A 155 -14.78 3.92 4.39
C ARG A 155 -14.67 2.44 4.72
N ALA A 156 -14.87 2.10 5.98
CA ALA A 156 -14.75 0.75 6.51
C ALA A 156 -15.64 0.59 7.74
N TRP A 157 -16.01 -0.64 8.05
CA TRP A 157 -16.85 -0.98 9.20
C TRP A 157 -16.36 -2.24 9.90
N LYS A 158 -16.79 -2.44 11.16
CA LYS A 158 -16.47 -3.64 11.93
C LYS A 158 -16.92 -4.90 11.20
N GLY A 159 -16.01 -5.86 11.06
CA GLY A 159 -16.26 -7.10 10.29
C GLY A 159 -16.09 -6.96 8.77
N GLY A 160 -15.88 -5.75 8.25
CA GLY A 160 -15.55 -5.50 6.85
C GLY A 160 -14.09 -5.82 6.50
N THR A 161 -13.62 -5.24 5.39
CA THR A 161 -12.28 -5.47 4.82
C THR A 161 -11.34 -4.28 4.96
N GLY A 162 -11.68 -3.27 5.76
CA GLY A 162 -10.93 -2.02 5.89
C GLY A 162 -9.49 -2.20 6.37
N ASP A 163 -9.22 -3.25 7.14
CA ASP A 163 -7.90 -3.62 7.64
C ASP A 163 -6.99 -4.29 6.59
N CYS A 164 -7.52 -4.60 5.42
CA CYS A 164 -6.84 -5.28 4.33
C CYS A 164 -6.63 -4.34 3.13
N LYS A 165 -5.53 -4.51 2.39
CA LYS A 165 -5.23 -3.67 1.21
C LYS A 165 -5.89 -4.24 -0.05
N MET A 166 -7.22 -4.32 0.00
CA MET A 166 -8.07 -4.84 -1.06
C MET A 166 -8.55 -3.72 -1.98
N GLY A 167 -8.63 -3.99 -3.29
CA GLY A 167 -9.03 -2.99 -4.29
C GLY A 167 -10.44 -2.42 -4.06
N GLY A 168 -11.36 -3.24 -3.53
CA GLY A 168 -12.75 -2.83 -3.25
C GLY A 168 -12.84 -1.62 -2.31
N ASN A 169 -11.98 -1.56 -1.28
CA ASN A 169 -11.96 -0.45 -0.31
C ASN A 169 -11.62 0.90 -0.96
N TYR A 170 -10.90 0.90 -2.08
CA TYR A 170 -10.51 2.11 -2.79
C TYR A 170 -11.55 2.51 -3.84
N GLY A 171 -12.17 1.54 -4.52
CA GLY A 171 -13.23 1.82 -5.49
C GLY A 171 -14.42 2.54 -4.86
N CYS A 172 -14.87 2.09 -3.68
CA CYS A 172 -15.98 2.72 -2.94
C CYS A 172 -15.65 4.12 -2.42
N ALA A 173 -14.38 4.49 -2.32
CA ALA A 173 -13.95 5.78 -1.78
C ALA A 173 -13.93 6.90 -2.83
N LEU A 174 -13.94 6.57 -4.13
CA LEU A 174 -13.74 7.54 -5.21
C LEU A 174 -14.82 8.62 -5.23
N PHE A 175 -16.09 8.25 -5.04
CA PHE A 175 -17.19 9.21 -5.10
C PHE A 175 -17.09 10.28 -4.01
N ALA A 176 -16.81 9.88 -2.77
CA ALA A 176 -16.59 10.82 -1.67
C ALA A 176 -15.37 11.72 -1.91
N GLN A 177 -14.31 11.20 -2.55
CA GLN A 177 -13.15 12.01 -2.93
C GLN A 177 -13.49 13.07 -3.99
N TYR A 178 -14.36 12.77 -4.95
CA TYR A 178 -14.82 13.76 -5.92
C TYR A 178 -15.71 14.82 -5.27
N GLU A 179 -16.65 14.42 -4.39
CA GLU A 179 -17.44 15.40 -3.65
C GLU A 179 -16.55 16.30 -2.78
N ALA A 180 -15.52 15.75 -2.11
CA ALA A 180 -14.56 16.57 -1.37
C ALA A 180 -13.91 17.66 -2.24
N VAL A 181 -13.55 17.32 -3.48
CA VAL A 181 -13.00 18.29 -4.45
C VAL A 181 -14.03 19.35 -4.83
N ASP A 182 -15.29 18.96 -5.04
CA ASP A 182 -16.39 19.90 -5.33
C ASP A 182 -16.64 20.88 -4.17
N TYR A 183 -16.36 20.47 -2.93
CA TYR A 183 -16.36 21.32 -1.73
C TYR A 183 -15.05 22.10 -1.51
N GLY A 184 -14.10 22.03 -2.44
CA GLY A 184 -12.83 22.75 -2.36
C GLY A 184 -11.78 22.11 -1.44
N CYS A 185 -11.97 20.85 -1.05
CA CYS A 185 -11.02 20.11 -0.22
C CYS A 185 -10.17 19.13 -1.03
N GLN A 186 -8.93 18.89 -0.58
CA GLN A 186 -8.02 17.98 -1.28
C GLN A 186 -8.23 16.51 -0.92
N GLN A 187 -8.71 16.20 0.29
CA GLN A 187 -8.86 14.82 0.78
C GLN A 187 -10.12 14.66 1.63
N VAL A 188 -10.57 13.42 1.81
CA VAL A 188 -11.67 13.07 2.73
C VAL A 188 -11.12 12.78 4.13
N LEU A 189 -11.75 13.31 5.17
CA LEU A 189 -11.58 12.85 6.56
C LEU A 189 -12.66 11.80 6.84
N TRP A 190 -12.25 10.56 7.12
CA TRP A 190 -13.18 9.45 7.22
C TRP A 190 -13.86 9.36 8.59
N LEU A 191 -15.18 9.57 8.55
CA LEU A 191 -16.20 9.40 9.58
C LEU A 191 -16.43 7.92 9.98
N TYR A 192 -16.52 7.55 11.26
CA TYR A 192 -17.11 6.26 11.65
C TYR A 192 -17.99 6.33 12.91
N GLY A 193 -19.11 5.62 12.91
CA GLY A 193 -20.01 5.51 14.06
C GLY A 193 -20.89 6.74 14.28
N GLU A 194 -21.80 6.65 15.26
CA GLU A 194 -22.72 7.73 15.63
C GLU A 194 -22.00 8.91 16.28
N ASP A 195 -20.86 8.65 16.91
CA ASP A 195 -19.98 9.62 17.56
C ASP A 195 -18.93 10.22 16.60
N HIS A 196 -19.01 9.90 15.31
CA HIS A 196 -18.15 10.45 14.26
C HIS A 196 -16.65 10.32 14.56
N GLN A 197 -16.23 9.13 15.00
CA GLN A 197 -14.83 8.82 15.24
C GLN A 197 -14.01 9.07 13.98
N ILE A 198 -12.94 9.86 14.14
CA ILE A 198 -11.97 10.12 13.08
C ILE A 198 -11.15 8.85 12.84
N THR A 199 -11.07 8.40 11.59
CA THR A 199 -10.37 7.15 11.25
C THR A 199 -9.13 7.33 10.38
N GLU A 200 -9.28 7.88 9.18
CA GLU A 200 -8.21 8.05 8.19
C GLU A 200 -8.37 9.41 7.47
N ALA A 201 -7.29 9.91 6.86
CA ALA A 201 -7.31 11.06 5.95
C ALA A 201 -6.97 10.58 4.53
N GLY A 202 -7.97 10.48 3.66
CA GLY A 202 -7.81 9.94 2.31
C GLY A 202 -7.40 8.47 2.34
N THR A 203 -6.15 8.19 1.94
CA THR A 203 -5.54 6.84 2.03
C THR A 203 -4.38 6.78 3.02
N MET A 204 -4.36 7.70 3.99
CA MET A 204 -3.32 7.87 4.99
C MET A 204 -3.90 7.71 6.40
N ASN A 205 -3.08 7.21 7.32
CA ASN A 205 -3.39 7.28 8.74
C ASN A 205 -3.37 8.73 9.21
N ILE A 206 -4.09 9.02 10.29
CA ILE A 206 -4.14 10.35 10.90
C ILE A 206 -3.47 10.34 12.29
N PHE A 207 -2.80 11.44 12.58
CA PHE A 207 -2.13 11.71 13.85
C PHE A 207 -2.65 13.05 14.38
N LEU A 208 -3.07 13.06 15.64
CA LEU A 208 -3.49 14.27 16.33
C LEU A 208 -2.45 14.59 17.40
N HIS A 209 -1.89 15.80 17.35
CA HIS A 209 -1.02 16.34 18.38
C HIS A 209 -1.74 17.51 19.04
N TRP A 210 -2.20 17.31 20.28
CA TRP A 210 -2.96 18.32 21.02
C TRP A 210 -2.57 18.34 22.51
N ILE A 211 -2.99 19.40 23.20
CA ILE A 211 -2.91 19.51 24.66
C ILE A 211 -4.34 19.36 25.19
N ASN A 212 -4.57 18.35 26.03
CA ASN A 212 -5.88 18.15 26.65
C ASN A 212 -6.19 19.26 27.65
N GLU A 213 -7.48 19.58 27.81
CA GLU A 213 -8.00 20.64 28.69
C GLU A 213 -7.61 20.44 30.16
N ASP A 214 -7.33 19.20 30.59
CA ASP A 214 -6.93 18.87 31.97
C ASP A 214 -5.51 19.29 32.35
N GLY A 215 -4.73 19.88 31.43
CA GLY A 215 -3.40 20.44 31.74
C GLY A 215 -2.37 19.45 32.33
N GLY A 216 -2.68 18.14 32.29
CA GLY A 216 -1.94 17.11 33.02
C GLY A 216 -0.56 16.81 32.44
N ASP A 217 0.46 17.28 33.15
CA ASP A 217 1.76 16.65 33.35
C ASP A 217 2.40 16.02 32.09
N GLY A 218 2.64 16.82 31.05
CA GLY A 218 3.65 16.53 30.02
C GLY A 218 3.45 15.26 29.18
N ARG A 219 2.27 14.63 29.23
CA ARG A 219 1.92 13.52 28.33
C ARG A 219 1.26 14.10 27.10
N TRP A 220 2.07 14.42 26.10
CA TRP A 220 1.60 14.67 24.74
C TRP A 220 0.70 13.50 24.31
N GLY A 221 -0.60 13.75 24.19
CA GLY A 221 -1.54 12.74 23.71
C GLY A 221 -1.44 12.64 22.20
N CYS A 222 -0.69 11.65 21.69
CA CYS A 222 -0.73 11.28 20.28
C CYS A 222 -1.82 10.23 20.11
N ILE A 223 -2.98 10.60 19.55
CA ILE A 223 -3.96 9.60 19.13
C ILE A 223 -3.60 9.18 17.72
N ILE A 224 -3.22 7.91 17.57
CA ILE A 224 -2.96 7.28 16.28
C ILE A 224 -4.16 6.42 15.93
N VAL A 225 -4.91 6.78 14.89
CA VAL A 225 -6.00 5.93 14.40
C VAL A 225 -5.50 5.17 13.17
N PHE A 226 -5.39 3.84 13.32
CA PHE A 226 -4.98 2.93 12.26
C PHE A 226 -6.19 2.13 11.77
N ILE A 227 -6.52 2.25 10.49
CA ILE A 227 -7.25 1.18 9.78
C ILE A 227 -6.46 0.67 8.56
N LEU A 228 -5.46 1.39 8.04
CA LEU A 228 -4.53 0.83 7.05
C LEU A 228 -3.06 1.20 7.32
N ALA A 229 -2.24 0.16 7.50
CA ALA A 229 -0.77 0.14 7.44
C ALA A 229 0.02 0.45 8.73
N MET A 230 0.64 -0.63 9.26
CA MET A 230 1.82 -0.67 10.13
C MET A 230 3.08 0.01 9.52
N GLN A 231 3.00 1.25 9.05
CA GLN A 231 4.20 2.02 8.69
C GLN A 231 4.60 3.02 9.77
N LEU A 232 3.66 3.49 10.60
CA LEU A 232 3.89 4.65 11.48
C LEU A 232 3.88 4.34 12.99
N LEU A 233 3.65 3.09 13.40
CA LEU A 233 3.82 2.64 14.81
C LEU A 233 5.27 2.77 15.31
N VAL A 234 6.13 3.37 14.50
CA VAL A 234 7.54 3.61 14.76
C VAL A 234 7.82 5.10 14.98
N ILE A 235 6.96 6.09 14.66
CA ILE A 235 7.32 7.50 14.95
C ILE A 235 7.41 7.77 16.45
N GLU A 236 6.51 7.22 17.27
CA GLU A 236 6.58 7.37 18.73
C GLU A 236 7.80 6.66 19.34
N HIS A 237 8.29 5.58 18.71
CA HIS A 237 9.49 4.85 19.13
C HIS A 237 10.79 5.45 18.57
N VAL A 238 10.79 5.95 17.33
CA VAL A 238 11.93 6.56 16.63
C VAL A 238 12.22 7.97 17.11
N LEU A 239 11.22 8.72 17.60
CA LEU A 239 11.51 9.98 18.29
C LEU A 239 12.28 9.74 19.60
N ASN A 240 12.28 8.49 20.13
CA ASN A 240 13.09 8.07 21.27
C ASN A 240 14.37 7.29 20.91
N GLU A 241 14.48 6.70 19.72
CA GLU A 241 15.65 5.92 19.30
C GLU A 241 16.44 6.55 18.14
N LYS A 242 17.74 6.76 18.34
CA LYS A 242 18.68 7.39 17.39
C LYS A 242 19.01 6.55 16.14
N HIS A 243 18.33 5.42 15.88
CA HIS A 243 18.77 4.42 14.88
C HIS A 243 17.70 4.04 13.85
N LEU A 244 17.27 5.02 13.04
CA LEU A 244 16.40 4.82 11.86
C LEU A 244 16.95 3.84 10.81
N PHE A 245 18.26 3.59 10.79
CA PHE A 245 18.93 2.79 9.76
C PHE A 245 18.63 1.29 9.84
N GLU A 246 18.21 0.76 10.99
CA GLU A 246 17.90 -0.68 11.17
C GLU A 246 16.64 -1.14 10.44
N HIS A 247 15.85 -0.20 9.92
CA HIS A 247 14.60 -0.47 9.22
C HIS A 247 14.73 -0.57 7.70
N PHE A 248 15.94 -0.37 7.17
CA PHE A 248 16.21 -0.52 5.74
C PHE A 248 16.86 -1.86 5.43
N THR A 249 16.30 -2.57 4.45
CA THR A 249 16.91 -3.77 3.88
C THR A 249 17.67 -3.38 2.63
N ASN A 250 18.97 -3.73 2.56
CA ASN A 250 19.78 -3.49 1.37
C ASN A 250 19.29 -4.35 0.21
N VAL A 251 19.22 -3.77 -0.99
CA VAL A 251 18.93 -4.49 -2.23
C VAL A 251 20.22 -5.04 -2.83
N THR A 252 21.31 -4.29 -2.70
CA THR A 252 22.65 -4.60 -3.20
C THR A 252 23.56 -5.06 -2.03
N SER A 253 23.40 -6.30 -1.56
CA SER A 253 24.37 -7.00 -0.71
C SER A 253 24.04 -8.49 -0.63
#